data_AF-A0A257SGJ1-F1
#
_entry.id   AF-A0A257SGJ1-F1
#
_cell.length_a   1.000
_cell.length_b   1.000
_cell.length_c   1.000
_cell.angle_alpha   90.00
_cell.angle_beta   90.00
_cell.angle_gamma   90.00
#
_symmetry.space_group_name_H-M   'P 1'
#
loop_
_entity.id
_entity.type
_entity.pdbx_description
1 polymer ?
#
loop_
_entity_poly.entity_id
_entity_poly.type
_entity_poly.pdbx_seq_one_letter_code
_entity_poly.pdbx_strand_id
1 'polypeptide(L)'
;MRSTPCCSGSRRLVPPVPNTHRRHINRTGTEVQASTSWTPPTGTLGAIVGETTERVRALRARAGELRRALAHAPAPLPFAAALRGARVAVIAEVKRRSPSKGTISAGLDAPSQAAAYAAGGAAAI
;
A
#
# COMPACT_ATOMS: atom_id res chain seq x y z
N MET A 1 48.15 46.69 -30.16
CA MET A 1 47.75 45.84 -29.03
C MET A 1 46.71 46.61 -28.23
N ARG A 2 45.42 46.26 -28.33
CA ARG A 2 44.33 46.94 -27.61
C ARG A 2 43.72 45.94 -26.62
N SER A 3 43.67 46.34 -25.35
CA SER A 3 43.13 45.60 -24.22
C SER A 3 41.61 45.57 -24.25
N THR A 4 41.01 44.40 -24.01
CA THR A 4 39.57 44.21 -23.73
C THR A 4 39.34 44.14 -22.22
N PRO A 5 38.26 44.74 -21.66
CA PRO A 5 37.90 44.56 -20.26
C PRO A 5 36.95 43.37 -20.06
N CYS A 6 37.13 42.73 -18.91
CA CYS A 6 36.42 41.56 -18.41
C CYS A 6 35.01 41.94 -17.90
N CYS A 7 33.95 41.28 -18.39
CA CYS A 7 32.59 41.42 -17.86
C CYS A 7 32.38 40.48 -16.65
N SER A 8 32.17 41.05 -15.46
CA SER A 8 31.76 40.35 -14.24
C SER A 8 30.23 40.24 -14.17
N GLY A 9 29.68 39.11 -14.60
CA GLY A 9 28.25 38.80 -14.45
C GLY A 9 27.93 38.22 -13.07
N SER A 10 27.21 38.97 -12.23
CA SER A 10 26.69 38.47 -10.95
C SER A 10 25.46 37.57 -11.18
N ARG A 11 25.58 36.27 -10.90
CA ARG A 11 24.42 35.36 -10.79
C ARG A 11 23.68 35.68 -9.49
N ARG A 12 22.48 36.25 -9.58
CA ARG A 12 21.55 36.31 -8.44
C ARG A 12 21.09 34.88 -8.10
N LEU A 13 21.34 34.46 -6.86
CA LEU A 13 20.77 33.25 -6.27
C LEU A 13 19.28 33.49 -6.01
N VAL A 14 18.41 32.68 -6.61
CA VAL A 14 16.97 32.66 -6.29
C VAL A 14 16.79 31.90 -4.97
N PRO A 15 16.11 32.47 -3.96
CA PRO A 15 15.87 31.77 -2.70
C PRO A 15 14.94 30.56 -2.91
N PRO A 16 15.14 29.45 -2.19
CA PRO A 16 14.31 28.27 -2.32
C PRO A 16 12.87 28.57 -1.90
N VAL A 17 11.92 28.18 -2.75
CA VAL A 17 10.48 28.27 -2.46
C VAL A 17 10.15 27.35 -1.28
N PRO A 18 9.46 27.82 -0.23
CA PRO A 18 9.14 26.98 0.92
C PRO A 18 8.24 25.81 0.49
N ASN A 19 8.66 24.59 0.85
CA ASN A 19 7.93 23.38 0.57
C ASN A 19 6.63 23.35 1.40
N THR A 20 5.48 23.63 0.77
CA THR A 20 4.14 23.66 1.38
C THR A 20 3.48 22.29 1.47
N HIS A 21 4.17 21.21 1.11
CA HIS A 21 3.59 19.87 1.21
C HIS A 21 3.39 19.48 2.68
N ARG A 22 2.13 19.18 3.01
CA ARG A 22 1.67 18.56 4.27
C ARG A 22 2.68 17.48 4.66
N ARG A 23 3.36 17.68 5.81
CA ARG A 23 4.31 16.70 6.36
C ARG A 23 3.57 15.38 6.55
N HIS A 24 3.74 14.47 5.60
CA HIS A 24 3.38 13.08 5.80
C HIS A 24 4.45 12.54 6.75
N ILE A 25 4.03 12.09 7.92
CA ILE A 25 4.92 11.45 8.88
C ILE A 25 5.38 10.16 8.22
N ASN A 26 6.52 10.22 7.52
CA ASN A 26 7.18 9.04 6.99
C ASN A 26 7.87 8.39 8.20
N ARG A 27 7.21 7.41 8.80
CA ARG A 27 7.78 6.59 9.88
C ARG A 27 9.00 5.85 9.33
N THR A 28 10.16 6.03 9.96
CA THR A 28 11.46 5.50 9.51
C THR A 28 11.92 4.27 10.29
N GLY A 29 11.07 3.70 11.16
CA GLY A 29 11.43 2.54 11.99
C GLY A 29 10.30 1.50 12.09
N THR A 30 10.69 0.26 12.41
CA THR A 30 9.76 -0.84 12.69
C THR A 30 9.13 -0.64 14.07
N GLU A 31 7.98 0.05 14.13
CA GLU A 31 7.16 0.12 15.34
C GLU A 31 6.21 -1.10 15.35
N VAL A 32 6.43 -2.04 16.25
CA VAL A 32 5.48 -3.13 16.49
C VAL A 32 4.43 -2.61 17.46
N GLN A 33 3.26 -2.21 16.93
CA GLN A 33 2.08 -1.97 17.76
C GLN A 33 1.47 -3.33 18.15
N ALA A 34 2.06 -4.01 19.13
CA ALA A 34 1.46 -5.21 19.71
C ALA A 34 0.48 -4.78 20.81
N SER A 35 -0.81 -4.70 20.50
CA SER A 35 -1.84 -4.61 21.54
C SER A 35 -2.02 -5.99 22.18
N THR A 36 -1.71 -6.12 23.47
CA THR A 36 -1.87 -7.37 24.24
C THR A 36 -3.34 -7.67 24.60
N SER A 37 -4.22 -6.66 24.52
CA SER A 37 -5.66 -6.79 24.72
C SER A 37 -6.43 -6.18 23.56
N TRP A 38 -7.42 -6.91 23.05
CA TRP A 38 -8.30 -6.43 21.98
C TRP A 38 -9.46 -5.60 22.56
N THR A 39 -9.50 -4.32 22.19
CA THR A 39 -10.66 -3.46 22.42
C THR A 39 -11.39 -3.28 21.08
N PRO A 40 -12.70 -3.59 20.98
CA PRO A 40 -13.44 -3.38 19.74
C PRO A 40 -13.32 -1.91 19.27
N PRO A 41 -12.88 -1.66 18.03
CA PRO A 41 -12.71 -0.31 17.54
C PRO A 41 -14.06 0.38 17.31
N THR A 42 -14.07 1.70 17.38
CA THR A 42 -15.22 2.53 17.00
C THR A 42 -15.01 3.17 15.63
N GLY A 43 -15.98 3.97 15.15
CA GLY A 43 -15.90 4.67 13.87
C GLY A 43 -15.88 3.72 12.66
N THR A 44 -15.19 4.12 11.59
CA THR A 44 -15.13 3.33 10.34
C THR A 44 -14.57 1.93 10.55
N LEU A 45 -13.53 1.77 11.37
CA LEU A 45 -12.95 0.46 11.65
C LEU A 45 -13.93 -0.41 12.46
N GLY A 46 -14.65 0.17 13.42
CA GLY A 46 -15.72 -0.51 14.15
C GLY A 46 -16.82 -1.03 13.24
N ALA A 47 -17.27 -0.22 12.28
CA ALA A 47 -18.26 -0.64 11.29
C ALA A 47 -17.76 -1.81 10.43
N ILE A 48 -16.52 -1.76 9.95
CA ILE A 48 -15.90 -2.85 9.17
C ILE A 48 -15.83 -4.14 10.00
N VAL A 49 -15.42 -4.06 11.26
CA VAL A 49 -15.31 -5.22 12.16
C VAL A 49 -16.69 -5.82 12.44
N GLY A 50 -17.70 -4.97 12.71
CA GLY A 50 -19.08 -5.41 12.94
C GLY A 50 -19.65 -6.14 11.74
N GLU A 51 -19.59 -5.54 10.55
CA GLU A 51 -20.08 -6.15 9.31
C GLU A 51 -19.35 -7.45 8.97
N THR A 52 -18.03 -7.48 9.15
CA THR A 52 -17.23 -8.68 8.89
C THR A 52 -17.56 -9.80 9.88
N THR A 53 -17.85 -9.48 11.14
CA THR A 53 -18.25 -10.46 12.15
C THR A 53 -19.54 -11.17 11.75
N GLU A 54 -20.55 -10.41 11.32
CA GLU A 54 -21.83 -10.99 10.86
C GLU A 54 -21.64 -11.80 9.57
N ARG A 55 -20.84 -11.31 8.62
CA ARG A 55 -20.48 -12.07 7.41
C ARG A 55 -19.81 -13.40 7.74
N VAL A 56 -18.83 -13.40 8.65
CA VAL A 56 -18.11 -14.60 9.06
C VAL A 56 -19.06 -15.57 9.78
N ARG A 57 -19.96 -15.08 10.65
CA ARG A 57 -20.99 -15.90 11.30
C ARG A 57 -21.84 -16.63 10.27
N ALA A 58 -22.34 -15.93 9.26
CA ALA A 58 -23.14 -16.52 8.19
C ALA A 58 -22.37 -17.57 7.37
N LEU A 59 -21.06 -17.37 7.16
CA LEU A 59 -20.22 -18.29 6.37
C LEU A 59 -19.65 -19.46 7.18
N ARG A 60 -19.79 -19.51 8.51
CA ARG A 60 -19.18 -20.54 9.37
C ARG A 60 -19.53 -21.97 8.97
N ALA A 61 -20.77 -22.21 8.50
CA ALA A 61 -21.21 -23.53 8.05
C ALA A 61 -20.34 -24.09 6.89
N ARG A 62 -19.72 -23.21 6.09
CA ARG A 62 -18.86 -23.57 4.95
C ARG A 62 -17.41 -23.91 5.35
N ALA A 63 -17.04 -23.76 6.62
CA ALA A 63 -15.66 -24.00 7.06
C ALA A 63 -15.18 -25.43 6.79
N GLY A 64 -16.06 -26.44 6.90
CA GLY A 64 -15.71 -27.83 6.58
C GLY A 64 -15.38 -28.06 5.10
N GLU A 65 -16.13 -27.41 4.20
CA GLU A 65 -15.87 -27.44 2.75
C GLU A 65 -14.52 -26.80 2.43
N LEU A 66 -14.25 -25.61 2.98
CA LEU A 66 -12.99 -24.90 2.79
C LEU A 66 -11.79 -25.74 3.25
N ARG A 67 -11.87 -26.42 4.41
CA ARG A 67 -10.80 -27.31 4.89
C ARG A 67 -10.51 -28.47 3.93
N ARG A 68 -11.55 -29.06 3.32
CA ARG A 68 -11.37 -30.12 2.32
C ARG A 68 -10.75 -29.60 1.03
N ALA A 69 -11.13 -28.41 0.59
CA ALA A 69 -10.54 -27.77 -0.58
C ALA A 69 -9.06 -27.44 -0.35
N LEU A 70 -8.67 -27.02 0.86
CA LEU A 70 -7.27 -26.75 1.21
C LEU A 70 -6.36 -27.97 1.04
N ALA A 71 -6.85 -29.19 1.25
CA ALA A 71 -6.07 -30.41 1.07
C ALA A 71 -5.61 -30.62 -0.40
N HIS A 72 -6.26 -29.95 -1.35
CA HIS A 72 -5.98 -30.04 -2.79
C HIS A 72 -5.44 -28.72 -3.36
N ALA A 73 -5.24 -27.70 -2.51
CA ALA A 73 -4.74 -26.41 -2.95
C ALA A 73 -3.21 -26.46 -3.18
N PRO A 74 -2.67 -25.67 -4.13
CA PRO A 74 -1.23 -25.53 -4.29
C PRO A 74 -0.60 -24.94 -3.02
N ALA A 75 0.68 -25.25 -2.80
CA ALA A 75 1.44 -24.65 -1.71
C ALA A 75 1.45 -23.12 -1.84
N PRO A 76 1.33 -22.38 -0.72
CA PRO A 76 1.38 -20.93 -0.76
C PRO A 76 2.74 -20.42 -1.22
N LEU A 77 2.74 -19.35 -2.01
CA LEU A 77 3.97 -18.66 -2.39
C LEU A 77 4.64 -18.03 -1.15
N PRO A 78 5.98 -17.96 -1.08
CA PRO A 78 6.71 -17.45 0.09
C PRO A 78 6.66 -15.91 0.16
N PHE A 79 5.50 -15.34 0.48
CA PHE A 79 5.21 -13.90 0.48
C PHE A 79 6.26 -13.08 1.25
N ALA A 80 6.58 -13.49 2.49
CA ALA A 80 7.56 -12.80 3.31
C ALA A 80 8.97 -12.84 2.71
N ALA A 81 9.33 -13.88 1.96
CA ALA A 81 10.61 -13.96 1.28
C ALA A 81 10.66 -13.01 0.06
N ALA A 82 9.57 -12.87 -0.68
CA ALA A 82 9.47 -11.95 -1.82
C ALA A 82 9.69 -10.48 -1.43
N LEU A 83 9.43 -10.13 -0.17
CA LEU A 83 9.60 -8.77 0.36
C LEU A 83 10.97 -8.53 1.02
N ARG A 84 11.79 -9.58 1.21
CA ARG A 84 13.12 -9.45 1.80
C ARG A 84 14.15 -9.24 0.70
N GLY A 85 14.99 -8.22 0.85
CA GLY A 85 16.09 -7.96 -0.07
C GLY A 85 16.66 -6.56 0.09
N ALA A 86 17.75 -6.27 -0.62
CA ALA A 86 18.38 -4.95 -0.60
C ALA A 86 17.67 -3.91 -1.48
N ARG A 87 16.76 -4.36 -2.37
CA ARG A 87 16.00 -3.50 -3.29
C ARG A 87 14.62 -3.19 -2.71
N VAL A 88 14.05 -2.07 -3.13
CA VAL A 88 12.66 -1.71 -2.78
C VAL A 88 11.71 -2.79 -3.31
N ALA A 89 10.91 -3.36 -2.42
CA ALA A 89 9.86 -4.31 -2.75
C ALA A 89 8.49 -3.63 -2.66
N VAL A 90 7.68 -3.75 -3.73
CA VAL A 90 6.35 -3.13 -3.81
C VAL A 90 5.27 -4.19 -3.64
N ILE A 91 4.35 -3.96 -2.71
CA ILE A 91 3.07 -4.67 -2.62
C ILE A 91 2.03 -3.81 -3.34
N ALA A 92 1.48 -4.29 -4.45
CA ALA A 92 0.58 -3.53 -5.31
C ALA A 92 -0.89 -3.90 -5.05
N GLU A 93 -1.62 -3.04 -4.34
CA GLU A 93 -3.03 -3.32 -3.96
C GLU A 93 -4.00 -3.12 -5.15
N VAL A 94 -4.80 -4.14 -5.44
CA VAL A 94 -5.94 -4.05 -6.37
C VAL A 94 -7.18 -3.52 -5.62
N LYS A 95 -7.53 -2.23 -5.81
CA LYS A 95 -8.56 -1.55 -5.00
C LYS A 95 -9.63 -0.84 -5.83
N ARG A 96 -10.88 -1.31 -5.74
CA ARG A 96 -12.04 -0.70 -6.43
C ARG A 96 -12.54 0.58 -5.75
N ARG A 97 -12.65 0.55 -4.41
CA ARG A 97 -13.24 1.63 -3.60
C ARG A 97 -12.61 1.68 -2.21
N SER A 98 -12.75 2.80 -1.53
CA SER A 98 -12.40 2.93 -0.10
C SER A 98 -13.41 3.78 0.66
N PRO A 99 -13.56 3.61 1.98
CA PRO A 99 -14.43 4.47 2.79
C PRO A 99 -14.07 5.95 2.69
N SER A 100 -12.77 6.28 2.64
CA SER A 100 -12.28 7.67 2.65
C SER A 100 -12.31 8.36 1.28
N LYS A 101 -12.24 7.59 0.17
CA LYS A 101 -12.15 8.15 -1.19
C LYS A 101 -13.33 7.78 -2.09
N GLY A 102 -14.27 6.96 -1.62
CA GLY A 102 -15.36 6.46 -2.44
C GLY A 102 -14.85 5.54 -3.56
N THR A 103 -15.41 5.68 -4.76
CA THR A 103 -15.00 4.91 -5.95
C THR A 103 -13.62 5.36 -6.42
N ILE A 104 -12.69 4.41 -6.55
CA ILE A 104 -11.31 4.66 -7.02
C ILE A 104 -11.17 4.22 -8.47
N SER A 105 -11.71 3.05 -8.81
CA SER A 105 -11.68 2.52 -10.18
C SER A 105 -12.97 1.73 -10.44
N ALA A 106 -13.97 2.39 -11.02
CA ALA A 106 -15.29 1.79 -11.24
C ALA A 106 -15.22 0.55 -12.15
N GLY A 107 -14.45 0.65 -13.25
CA GLY A 107 -14.26 -0.40 -14.25
C GLY A 107 -13.11 -1.37 -13.96
N LEU A 108 -12.66 -1.47 -12.69
CA LEU A 108 -11.54 -2.33 -12.33
C LEU A 108 -11.82 -3.80 -12.71
N ASP A 109 -10.95 -4.35 -13.55
CA ASP A 109 -10.80 -5.79 -13.77
C ASP A 109 -9.63 -6.32 -12.95
N ALA A 110 -9.92 -7.15 -11.95
CA ALA A 110 -8.91 -7.56 -10.97
C ALA A 110 -7.80 -8.44 -11.57
N PRO A 111 -8.10 -9.46 -12.42
CA PRO A 111 -7.07 -10.25 -13.06
C PRO A 111 -6.15 -9.43 -13.97
N SER A 112 -6.70 -8.56 -14.83
CA SER A 112 -5.88 -7.72 -15.71
C SER A 112 -5.00 -6.75 -14.91
N GLN A 113 -5.54 -6.15 -13.84
CA GLN A 113 -4.76 -5.26 -12.98
C GLN A 113 -3.62 -6.00 -12.26
N ALA A 114 -3.89 -7.20 -11.75
CA ALA A 114 -2.88 -8.05 -11.12
C ALA A 114 -1.77 -8.44 -12.10
N ALA A 115 -2.11 -8.82 -13.33
CA ALA A 115 -1.14 -9.13 -14.38
C ALA A 115 -0.26 -7.90 -14.71
N ALA A 116 -0.86 -6.72 -14.82
CA ALA A 116 -0.14 -5.48 -15.06
C ALA A 116 0.82 -5.14 -13.90
N TYR A 117 0.43 -5.36 -12.65
CA TYR A 117 1.31 -5.18 -11.49
C TYR A 117 2.48 -6.17 -11.49
N ALA A 118 2.23 -7.44 -11.79
CA ALA A 118 3.29 -8.44 -11.91
C ALA A 118 4.29 -8.07 -13.02
N ALA A 119 3.81 -7.68 -14.20
CA ALA A 119 4.65 -7.22 -15.31
C ALA A 119 5.44 -5.95 -14.97
N GLY A 120 4.87 -5.07 -14.14
CA GLY A 120 5.53 -3.87 -13.60
C GLY A 120 6.57 -4.13 -12.52
N GLY A 121 6.80 -5.40 -12.12
CA GLY A 121 7.79 -5.77 -11.12
C GLY A 121 7.30 -5.68 -9.67
N ALA A 122 5.98 -5.72 -9.43
CA ALA A 122 5.46 -5.85 -8.07
C ALA A 122 5.99 -7.14 -7.42
N ALA A 123 6.48 -7.02 -6.18
CA ALA A 123 6.97 -8.15 -5.41
C ALA A 123 5.81 -8.99 -4.85
N ALA A 124 4.65 -8.35 -4.66
CA ALA A 124 3.41 -8.97 -4.24
C ALA A 124 2.21 -8.11 -4.69
N ILE A 125 1.02 -8.69 -4.67
CA ILE A 125 -0.27 -8.06 -5.01
C ILE A 125 -1.23 -8.26 -3.85
#